data_AF-A0AAD9I2F1-F1
#
_entry.id   AF-A0AAD9I2F1-F1
#
_cell.length_a   1.000
_cell.length_b   1.000
_cell.length_c   1.000
_cell.angle_alpha   90.00
_cell.angle_beta   90.00
_cell.angle_gamma   90.00
#
_symmetry.space_group_name_H-M   'P 1'
#
loop_
_entity.id
_entity.type
_entity.pdbx_description
1 polymer ?
#
loop_
_entity_poly.entity_id
_entity_poly.type
_entity_poly.pdbx_seq_one_letter_code
_entity_poly.pdbx_strand_id
1 'polypeptide(L)'
;MRRVMAKIHSQQTPSYDAAGTVKTPPAESPDFYKSLSILKKGLDIDEALEMLEEISHDIYYGLKIAEDFDTVRSLFCLANTGAIFHAPPASEASASSSAHATTLRRARLAALIIASATQNNPKALGEIERHWPQLQHEYCSSSSNSSPAASASPSDGEESLGRATFRIVSRSDSTGGDANLAKVRVSALSGLLRSAAIRETFLAGDGMDRVLEVLTGRRGAAEWEPARRRAGLLVMDNFLDENMGATLGEWPATKGGRQQLADAVCEEKKAAGAGVDGGCWDWWARRLADENRKEKGHWSGELWEKLRERTREAEREQARADKEL
;
A
#
# COMPACT_ATOMS: atom_id res chain seq x y z
N MET A 1 49.44 32.25 32.18
CA MET A 1 48.29 31.36 32.47
C MET A 1 47.84 30.69 31.17
N ARG A 2 48.29 29.46 30.88
CA ARG A 2 47.84 28.68 29.71
C ARG A 2 46.60 27.88 30.13
N ARG A 3 45.43 28.16 29.53
CA ARG A 3 44.22 27.33 29.69
C ARG A 3 44.37 26.09 28.82
N VAL A 4 44.45 24.93 29.47
CA VAL A 4 44.31 23.62 28.81
C VAL A 4 42.81 23.42 28.55
N MET A 5 42.41 23.39 27.29
CA MET A 5 41.06 22.97 26.92
C MET A 5 41.02 21.44 26.85
N ALA A 6 40.25 20.83 27.73
CA ALA A 6 39.96 19.41 27.72
C ALA A 6 39.05 19.09 26.51
N LYS A 7 39.53 18.18 25.66
CA LYS A 7 38.81 17.67 24.49
C LYS A 7 37.82 16.60 24.96
N ILE A 8 36.56 16.98 25.16
CA ILE A 8 35.48 16.03 25.45
C ILE A 8 35.26 15.21 24.18
N HIS A 9 35.69 13.96 24.19
CA HIS A 9 35.30 12.97 23.18
C HIS A 9 33.85 12.58 23.46
N SER A 10 32.91 13.03 22.63
CA SER A 10 31.58 12.43 22.56
C SER A 10 31.75 11.01 22.04
N GLN A 11 31.74 10.03 22.93
CA GLN A 11 31.54 8.63 22.54
C GLN A 11 30.14 8.55 21.93
N GLN A 12 30.09 8.44 20.60
CA GLN A 12 28.87 8.04 19.90
C GLN A 12 28.55 6.62 20.37
N THR A 13 27.47 6.48 21.11
CA THR A 13 26.91 5.18 21.46
C THR A 13 26.62 4.42 20.15
N PRO A 14 27.06 3.16 20.00
CA PRO A 14 26.79 2.38 18.80
C PRO A 14 25.28 2.34 18.55
N SER A 15 24.84 2.74 17.36
CA SER A 15 23.45 2.60 16.93
C SER A 15 23.12 1.11 16.90
N TYR A 16 22.28 0.65 17.83
CA TYR A 16 21.80 -0.72 17.87
C TYR A 16 20.80 -0.94 16.73
N ASP A 17 21.10 -1.88 15.83
CA ASP A 17 20.17 -2.30 14.79
C ASP A 17 19.08 -3.17 15.41
N ALA A 18 17.92 -2.55 15.70
CA ALA A 18 16.78 -3.24 16.31
C ALA A 18 16.25 -4.42 15.49
N ALA A 19 16.53 -4.46 14.18
CA ALA A 19 16.08 -5.54 13.29
C ALA A 19 16.96 -6.81 13.39
N GLY A 20 18.17 -6.71 13.94
CA GLY A 20 19.12 -7.82 14.02
C GLY A 20 19.63 -8.30 12.64
N THR A 21 20.67 -9.13 12.61
CA THR A 21 21.23 -9.63 11.33
C THR A 21 20.31 -10.70 10.72
N VAL A 22 19.90 -10.49 9.47
CA VAL A 22 19.18 -11.51 8.69
C VAL A 22 20.13 -12.65 8.37
N LYS A 23 19.76 -13.86 8.76
CA LYS A 23 20.60 -15.05 8.57
C LYS A 23 20.54 -15.50 7.12
N THR A 24 21.69 -15.66 6.50
CA THR A 24 21.82 -16.32 5.20
C THR A 24 21.44 -17.80 5.34
N PRO A 25 20.66 -18.36 4.39
CA PRO A 25 20.38 -19.79 4.37
C PRO A 25 21.68 -20.60 4.15
N PRO A 26 21.74 -21.87 4.60
CA PRO A 26 22.95 -22.70 4.44
C PRO A 26 23.39 -22.90 2.99
N ALA A 27 22.44 -22.88 2.06
CA ALA A 27 22.68 -22.87 0.62
C ALA A 27 21.69 -21.90 -0.03
N GLU A 28 22.20 -21.03 -0.91
CA GLU A 28 21.35 -20.14 -1.69
C GLU A 28 20.77 -20.86 -2.89
N SER A 29 19.54 -20.51 -3.27
CA SER A 29 18.88 -21.03 -4.45
C SER A 29 19.46 -20.37 -5.72
N PRO A 30 20.10 -21.11 -6.64
CA PRO A 30 20.53 -20.55 -7.93
C PRO A 30 19.34 -20.10 -8.78
N ASP A 31 18.22 -20.81 -8.66
CA ASP A 31 16.98 -20.50 -9.37
C ASP A 31 16.40 -19.15 -8.95
N PHE A 32 16.61 -18.74 -7.68
CA PHE A 32 16.25 -17.42 -7.20
C PHE A 32 16.89 -16.30 -8.03
N TYR A 33 18.22 -16.30 -8.13
CA TYR A 33 18.95 -15.28 -8.88
C TYR A 33 18.68 -15.36 -10.39
N LYS A 34 18.43 -16.56 -10.91
CA LYS A 34 17.99 -16.75 -12.29
C LYS A 34 16.68 -16.01 -12.54
N SER A 35 15.67 -16.18 -11.68
CA SER A 35 14.38 -15.49 -11.86
C SER A 35 14.45 -13.99 -11.66
N LEU A 36 15.30 -13.48 -10.76
CA LEU A 36 15.58 -12.04 -10.69
C LEU A 36 16.12 -11.52 -12.03
N SER A 37 17.06 -12.25 -12.65
CA SER A 37 17.61 -11.90 -13.96
C SER A 37 16.55 -11.94 -15.07
N ILE A 38 15.67 -12.96 -15.03
CA ILE A 38 14.56 -13.14 -15.99
C ILE A 38 13.57 -11.97 -15.87
N LEU A 39 13.13 -11.63 -14.66
CA LEU A 39 12.20 -10.53 -14.40
C LEU A 39 12.73 -9.20 -14.95
N LYS A 40 14.02 -8.89 -14.73
CA LYS A 40 14.68 -7.69 -15.25
C LYS A 40 14.73 -7.64 -16.79
N LYS A 41 14.96 -8.79 -17.41
CA LYS A 41 15.06 -8.88 -18.87
C LYS A 41 13.70 -8.89 -19.55
N GLY A 42 12.62 -9.15 -18.81
CA GLY A 42 11.26 -9.22 -19.33
C GLY A 42 10.99 -10.44 -20.21
N LEU A 43 11.85 -11.45 -20.13
CA LEU A 43 11.65 -12.75 -20.78
C LEU A 43 10.94 -13.66 -19.77
N ASP A 44 10.09 -14.58 -20.21
CA ASP A 44 9.44 -15.61 -19.37
C ASP A 44 9.05 -15.18 -17.94
N ILE A 45 8.32 -14.06 -17.86
CA ILE A 45 8.01 -13.40 -16.59
C ILE A 45 7.11 -14.28 -15.70
N ASP A 46 6.32 -15.18 -16.28
CA ASP A 46 5.35 -15.99 -15.54
C ASP A 46 6.04 -16.99 -14.61
N GLU A 47 6.99 -17.78 -15.13
CA GLU A 47 7.76 -18.74 -14.30
C GLU A 47 8.59 -18.01 -13.23
N ALA A 48 9.20 -16.88 -13.61
CA ALA A 48 9.98 -16.06 -12.67
C ALA A 48 9.13 -15.56 -11.49
N LEU A 49 7.92 -15.06 -11.76
CA LEU A 49 7.02 -14.56 -10.72
C LEU A 49 6.51 -15.70 -9.81
N GLU A 50 6.25 -16.89 -10.35
CA GLU A 50 5.82 -18.05 -9.55
C GLU A 50 6.90 -18.45 -8.54
N MET A 51 8.14 -18.62 -9.01
CA MET A 51 9.25 -18.97 -8.14
C MET A 51 9.52 -17.86 -7.10
N LEU A 52 9.49 -16.59 -7.52
CA LEU A 52 9.69 -15.47 -6.60
C LEU A 52 8.58 -15.39 -5.54
N GLU A 53 7.32 -15.66 -5.90
CA GLU A 53 6.22 -15.69 -4.94
C GLU A 53 6.44 -16.77 -3.89
N GLU A 54 6.80 -17.98 -4.32
CA GLU A 54 7.08 -19.10 -3.42
C GLU A 54 8.18 -18.77 -2.41
N ILE A 55 9.25 -18.09 -2.80
CA ILE A 55 10.41 -17.85 -1.93
C ILE A 55 10.38 -16.49 -1.19
N SER A 56 9.53 -15.55 -1.62
CA SER A 56 9.48 -14.17 -1.08
C SER A 56 9.10 -14.04 0.41
N HIS A 57 8.48 -15.08 0.98
CA HIS A 57 8.09 -15.10 2.39
C HIS A 57 9.28 -15.40 3.33
N ASP A 58 10.39 -15.91 2.79
CA ASP A 58 11.63 -16.07 3.54
C ASP A 58 12.28 -14.71 3.75
N ILE A 59 12.68 -14.41 4.98
CA ILE A 59 13.20 -13.10 5.37
C ILE A 59 14.50 -12.73 4.64
N TYR A 60 15.34 -13.71 4.29
CA TYR A 60 16.56 -13.51 3.52
C TYR A 60 16.24 -13.18 2.06
N TYR A 61 15.42 -14.00 1.41
CA TYR A 61 15.09 -13.80 0.00
C TYR A 61 14.21 -12.57 -0.23
N GLY A 62 13.28 -12.27 0.69
CA GLY A 62 12.53 -11.01 0.68
C GLY A 62 13.43 -9.78 0.77
N LEU A 63 14.50 -9.84 1.59
CA LEU A 63 15.51 -8.79 1.63
C LEU A 63 16.30 -8.70 0.30
N LYS A 64 16.70 -9.83 -0.29
CA LYS A 64 17.42 -9.83 -1.58
C LYS A 64 16.58 -9.29 -2.74
N ILE A 65 15.27 -9.52 -2.73
CA ILE A 65 14.33 -8.89 -3.68
C ILE A 65 14.35 -7.36 -3.49
N ALA A 66 14.28 -6.89 -2.24
CA ALA A 66 14.18 -5.47 -1.90
C ALA A 66 15.48 -4.67 -2.13
N GLU A 67 16.65 -5.29 -1.93
CA GLU A 67 17.96 -4.68 -2.19
C GLU A 67 18.11 -4.25 -3.66
N ASP A 68 17.48 -4.97 -4.58
CA ASP A 68 17.64 -4.80 -6.02
C ASP A 68 16.61 -3.84 -6.64
N PHE A 69 17.08 -2.63 -7.00
CA PHE A 69 16.21 -1.57 -7.53
C PHE A 69 15.39 -2.00 -8.76
N ASP A 70 16.01 -2.62 -9.75
CA ASP A 70 15.33 -2.99 -11.01
C ASP A 70 14.22 -4.04 -10.79
N THR A 71 14.46 -4.97 -9.87
CA THR A 71 13.47 -5.97 -9.44
C THR A 71 12.31 -5.29 -8.75
N VAL A 72 12.57 -4.43 -7.75
CA VAL A 72 11.53 -3.67 -7.05
C VAL A 72 10.72 -2.85 -8.05
N ARG A 73 11.37 -2.10 -8.93
CA ARG A 73 10.73 -1.31 -9.98
C ARG A 73 9.82 -2.16 -10.87
N SER A 74 10.32 -3.31 -11.32
CA SER A 74 9.56 -4.24 -12.16
C SER A 74 8.34 -4.79 -11.46
N LEU A 75 8.45 -5.19 -10.18
CA LEU A 75 7.33 -5.67 -9.38
C LEU A 75 6.28 -4.57 -9.18
N PHE A 76 6.69 -3.35 -8.88
CA PHE A 76 5.77 -2.21 -8.76
C PHE A 76 5.05 -1.92 -10.08
N CYS A 77 5.74 -2.01 -11.22
CA CYS A 77 5.12 -1.84 -12.53
C CYS A 77 4.11 -2.93 -12.86
N LEU A 78 4.47 -4.20 -12.63
CA LEU A 78 3.57 -5.33 -12.87
C LEU A 78 2.34 -5.26 -11.94
N ALA A 79 2.55 -4.93 -10.67
CA ALA A 79 1.49 -4.81 -9.67
C ALA A 79 0.51 -3.67 -9.99
N ASN A 80 0.93 -2.63 -10.70
CA ASN A 80 0.16 -1.39 -10.90
C ASN A 80 -0.08 -1.02 -12.38
N THR A 81 0.13 -1.95 -13.31
CA THR A 81 -0.04 -1.68 -14.74
C THR A 81 -1.46 -1.20 -15.09
N GLY A 82 -1.52 -0.18 -15.94
CA GLY A 82 -2.77 0.41 -16.46
C GLY A 82 -3.66 -0.62 -17.17
N ALA A 83 -3.06 -1.64 -17.80
CA ALA A 83 -3.76 -2.66 -18.57
C ALA A 83 -4.78 -3.49 -17.77
N ILE A 84 -4.65 -3.55 -16.44
CA ILE A 84 -5.63 -4.22 -15.57
C ILE A 84 -6.94 -3.43 -15.47
N PHE A 85 -6.87 -2.10 -15.65
CA PHE A 85 -8.00 -1.21 -15.44
C PHE A 85 -8.79 -0.92 -16.72
N HIS A 86 -8.24 -1.29 -17.88
CA HIS A 86 -8.89 -1.18 -19.18
C HIS A 86 -9.31 -2.57 -19.65
N ALA A 87 -10.55 -2.98 -19.35
CA ALA A 87 -11.11 -4.19 -19.93
C ALA A 87 -11.39 -3.94 -21.43
N PRO A 88 -11.00 -4.85 -22.34
CA PRO A 88 -11.33 -4.74 -23.75
C PRO A 88 -12.86 -4.82 -23.95
N PRO A 89 -13.43 -4.10 -24.93
CA PRO A 89 -14.85 -4.18 -25.23
C PRO A 89 -15.26 -5.62 -25.59
N ALA A 90 -16.49 -6.00 -25.25
CA ALA A 90 -17.02 -7.37 -25.37
C ALA A 90 -16.91 -7.98 -26.79
N SER A 91 -16.72 -7.16 -27.83
CA SER A 91 -16.55 -7.55 -29.22
C SER A 91 -15.19 -8.21 -29.55
N GLU A 92 -14.19 -8.15 -28.67
CA GLU A 92 -12.84 -8.71 -28.89
C GLU A 92 -12.44 -9.78 -27.86
N ALA A 93 -13.42 -10.34 -27.14
CA ALA A 93 -13.24 -11.02 -25.86
C ALA A 93 -12.40 -12.32 -25.87
N SER A 94 -12.24 -13.06 -26.97
CA SER A 94 -11.65 -14.41 -26.89
C SER A 94 -10.12 -14.42 -26.76
N ALA A 95 -9.38 -13.65 -27.55
CA ALA A 95 -7.93 -13.52 -27.43
C ALA A 95 -7.51 -12.47 -26.39
N SER A 96 -8.33 -11.43 -26.21
CA SER A 96 -8.07 -10.35 -25.25
C SER A 96 -8.34 -10.76 -23.80
N SER A 97 -9.23 -11.75 -23.56
CA SER A 97 -9.47 -12.29 -22.21
C SER A 97 -8.28 -13.10 -21.68
N SER A 98 -7.55 -13.83 -22.51
CA SER A 98 -6.36 -14.57 -22.06
C SER A 98 -5.22 -13.62 -21.70
N ALA A 99 -4.97 -12.60 -22.53
CA ALA A 99 -3.97 -11.56 -22.24
C ALA A 99 -4.31 -10.76 -20.97
N HIS A 100 -5.59 -10.41 -20.78
CA HIS A 100 -6.05 -9.75 -19.56
C HIS A 100 -5.92 -10.66 -18.32
N ALA A 101 -6.27 -11.95 -18.43
CA ALA A 101 -6.10 -12.93 -17.36
C ALA A 101 -4.63 -13.09 -16.96
N THR A 102 -3.71 -13.18 -17.94
CA THR A 102 -2.26 -13.20 -17.69
C THR A 102 -1.79 -11.92 -17.01
N THR A 103 -2.24 -10.76 -17.48
CA THR A 103 -1.91 -9.46 -16.86
C THR A 103 -2.37 -9.39 -15.42
N LEU A 104 -3.62 -9.79 -15.15
CA LEU A 104 -4.20 -9.84 -13.81
C LEU A 104 -3.43 -10.80 -12.90
N ARG A 105 -3.04 -11.97 -13.41
CA ARG A 105 -2.22 -12.95 -12.69
C ARG A 105 -0.87 -12.36 -12.31
N ARG A 106 -0.14 -11.79 -13.27
CA ARG A 106 1.17 -11.16 -13.04
C ARG A 106 1.07 -10.04 -12.00
N ALA A 107 0.03 -9.23 -12.08
CA ALA A 107 -0.21 -8.15 -11.13
C ALA A 107 -0.45 -8.66 -9.70
N ARG A 108 -1.24 -9.73 -9.56
CA ARG A 108 -1.46 -10.37 -8.26
C ARG A 108 -0.18 -10.95 -7.69
N LEU A 109 0.60 -11.70 -8.49
CA LEU A 109 1.87 -12.28 -8.04
C LEU A 109 2.87 -11.20 -7.65
N ALA A 110 3.02 -10.15 -8.45
CA ALA A 110 3.91 -9.05 -8.13
C ALA A 110 3.52 -8.33 -6.83
N ALA A 111 2.22 -8.09 -6.62
CA ALA A 111 1.74 -7.51 -5.36
C ALA A 111 1.89 -8.47 -4.16
N LEU A 112 1.75 -9.79 -4.38
CA LEU A 112 2.01 -10.81 -3.35
C LEU A 112 3.48 -10.82 -2.95
N ILE A 113 4.40 -10.80 -3.92
CA ILE A 113 5.86 -10.75 -3.67
C ILE A 113 6.22 -9.52 -2.84
N ILE A 114 5.68 -8.33 -3.18
CA ILE A 114 5.92 -7.10 -2.40
C ILE A 114 5.37 -7.24 -0.97
N ALA A 115 4.15 -7.77 -0.83
CA ALA A 115 3.53 -7.97 0.48
C ALA A 115 4.33 -8.95 1.34
N SER A 116 4.72 -10.10 0.79
CA SER A 116 5.50 -11.14 1.48
C SER A 116 6.90 -10.64 1.84
N ALA A 117 7.58 -9.97 0.92
CA ALA A 117 8.93 -9.47 1.15
C ALA A 117 8.99 -8.43 2.28
N THR A 118 7.93 -7.64 2.48
CA THR A 118 7.84 -6.62 3.53
C THR A 118 7.19 -7.12 4.83
N GLN A 119 6.50 -8.26 4.80
CA GLN A 119 5.81 -8.80 5.96
C GLN A 119 6.81 -9.25 7.03
N ASN A 120 6.76 -8.60 8.20
CA ASN A 120 7.68 -8.86 9.32
C ASN A 120 9.17 -8.74 8.93
N ASN A 121 9.49 -7.96 7.90
CA ASN A 121 10.84 -7.80 7.38
C ASN A 121 11.21 -6.31 7.28
N PRO A 122 11.57 -5.66 8.42
CA PRO A 122 11.88 -4.24 8.44
C PRO A 122 13.10 -3.88 7.58
N LYS A 123 14.02 -4.82 7.33
CA LYS A 123 15.19 -4.58 6.45
C LYS A 123 14.81 -4.51 4.99
N ALA A 124 13.95 -5.42 4.52
CA ALA A 124 13.42 -5.34 3.16
C ALA A 124 12.62 -4.04 2.96
N LEU A 125 11.79 -3.66 3.95
CA LEU A 125 11.10 -2.37 3.90
C LEU A 125 12.08 -1.19 3.86
N GLY A 126 13.16 -1.23 4.65
CA GLY A 126 14.21 -0.20 4.65
C GLY A 126 14.91 -0.03 3.30
N GLU A 127 15.15 -1.14 2.57
CA GLU A 127 15.70 -1.05 1.20
C GLU A 127 14.68 -0.46 0.21
N ILE A 128 13.40 -0.83 0.30
CA ILE A 128 12.35 -0.21 -0.53
C ILE A 128 12.22 1.28 -0.23
N GLU A 129 12.26 1.67 1.05
CA GLU A 129 12.25 3.08 1.47
C GLU A 129 13.47 3.84 0.91
N ARG A 130 14.66 3.23 0.91
CA ARG A 130 15.86 3.82 0.31
C ARG A 130 15.69 4.07 -1.20
N HIS A 131 15.00 3.18 -1.89
CA HIS A 131 14.69 3.32 -3.32
C HIS A 131 13.54 4.29 -3.60
N TRP A 132 12.67 4.55 -2.61
CA TRP A 132 11.42 5.30 -2.78
C TRP A 132 11.58 6.69 -3.42
N PRO A 133 12.58 7.53 -3.07
CA PRO A 133 12.75 8.85 -3.67
C PRO A 133 12.90 8.81 -5.19
N GLN A 134 13.54 7.77 -5.74
CA GLN A 134 13.61 7.56 -7.17
C GLN A 134 12.36 6.85 -7.68
N LEU A 135 11.98 5.74 -7.05
CA LEU A 135 10.90 4.86 -7.48
C LEU A 135 9.56 5.59 -7.65
N GLN A 136 9.22 6.54 -6.78
CA GLN A 136 7.94 7.25 -6.83
C GLN A 136 7.77 8.15 -8.08
N HIS A 137 8.88 8.53 -8.71
CA HIS A 137 8.93 9.37 -9.90
C HIS A 137 9.14 8.57 -11.19
N GLU A 138 9.34 7.25 -11.09
CA GLU A 138 9.45 6.37 -12.24
C GLU A 138 8.09 6.16 -12.93
N TYR A 139 8.14 5.79 -14.20
CA TYR A 139 6.99 5.44 -15.02
C TYR A 139 7.16 4.04 -15.58
N CYS A 140 6.03 3.34 -15.68
CA CYS A 140 5.96 2.00 -16.25
C CYS A 140 5.54 2.09 -17.70
N SER A 141 6.29 1.43 -18.58
CA SER A 141 5.91 1.35 -19.98
C SER A 141 4.57 0.61 -20.12
N SER A 142 3.61 1.26 -20.79
CA SER A 142 2.30 0.68 -21.11
C SER A 142 2.36 -0.38 -22.22
N SER A 143 3.52 -0.61 -22.86
CA SER A 143 3.65 -1.58 -23.96
C SER A 143 3.82 -3.01 -23.43
N SER A 144 2.94 -3.92 -23.85
CA SER A 144 3.00 -5.36 -23.53
C SER A 144 4.28 -6.05 -24.02
N ASN A 145 5.02 -5.42 -24.93
CA ASN A 145 6.24 -5.96 -25.55
C ASN A 145 7.53 -5.37 -24.95
N SER A 146 7.42 -4.40 -24.04
CA SER A 146 8.59 -3.84 -23.35
C SER A 146 8.84 -4.56 -22.03
N SER A 147 10.12 -4.76 -21.69
CA SER A 147 10.49 -5.27 -20.37
C SER A 147 9.90 -4.38 -19.27
N PRO A 148 9.31 -4.95 -18.20
CA PRO A 148 8.85 -4.16 -17.04
C PRO A 148 10.00 -3.36 -16.38
N ALA A 149 11.26 -3.73 -16.63
CA ALA A 149 12.43 -2.99 -16.18
C ALA A 149 12.78 -1.76 -17.03
N ALA A 150 12.18 -1.58 -18.22
CA ALA A 150 12.48 -0.45 -19.09
C ALA A 150 11.81 0.84 -18.59
N SER A 151 12.59 1.90 -18.34
CA SER A 151 12.05 3.20 -17.96
C SER A 151 11.29 3.84 -19.12
N ALA A 152 10.06 4.26 -18.84
CA ALA A 152 9.27 5.04 -19.77
C ALA A 152 9.49 6.54 -19.50
N SER A 153 9.42 7.34 -20.56
CA SER A 153 9.23 8.78 -20.40
C SER A 153 7.76 9.06 -20.13
N PRO A 154 7.42 10.08 -19.32
CA PRO A 154 6.04 10.46 -19.08
C PRO A 154 5.37 10.76 -20.42
N SER A 155 4.39 9.94 -20.80
CA SER A 155 3.45 10.26 -21.86
C SER A 155 2.22 10.95 -21.28
N ASP A 156 1.49 11.69 -22.12
CA ASP A 156 0.29 12.43 -21.69
C ASP A 156 -0.71 11.47 -21.04
N GLY A 157 -0.92 11.62 -19.73
CA GLY A 157 -1.88 10.83 -18.95
C GLY A 157 -1.31 9.64 -18.16
N GLU A 158 -0.01 9.34 -18.24
CA GLU A 158 0.59 8.30 -17.40
C GLU A 158 0.79 8.77 -15.95
N GLU A 159 0.32 7.95 -15.00
CA GLU A 159 0.48 8.19 -13.56
C GLU A 159 1.86 7.68 -13.11
N SER A 160 2.59 8.47 -12.32
CA SER A 160 3.88 8.01 -11.76
C SER A 160 3.68 6.81 -10.84
N LEU A 161 4.73 6.00 -10.67
CA LEU A 161 4.67 4.82 -9.79
C LEU A 161 4.26 5.18 -8.37
N GLY A 162 4.69 6.33 -7.84
CA GLY A 162 4.29 6.79 -6.51
C GLY A 162 2.78 6.88 -6.36
N ARG A 163 2.08 7.45 -7.35
CA ARG A 163 0.62 7.55 -7.30
C ARG A 163 -0.08 6.25 -7.71
N ALA A 164 0.47 5.51 -8.67
CA ALA A 164 -0.09 4.25 -9.16
C ALA A 164 -0.05 3.15 -8.07
N THR A 165 0.99 3.14 -7.23
CA THR A 165 1.15 2.19 -6.11
C THR A 165 -0.05 2.18 -5.17
N PHE A 166 -0.65 3.35 -4.94
CA PHE A 166 -1.75 3.49 -3.99
C PHE A 166 -3.11 3.14 -4.61
N ARG A 167 -3.16 2.79 -5.90
CA ARG A 167 -4.38 2.43 -6.62
C ARG A 167 -4.80 1.00 -6.29
N ILE A 168 -5.77 0.86 -5.40
CA ILE A 168 -6.29 -0.46 -5.00
C ILE A 168 -7.32 -0.99 -6.02
N VAL A 169 -8.31 -0.16 -6.38
CA VAL A 169 -9.42 -0.50 -7.28
C VAL A 169 -9.46 0.42 -8.51
N SER A 170 -10.15 -0.02 -9.57
CA SER A 170 -10.44 0.84 -10.73
C SER A 170 -11.49 1.88 -10.36
N ARG A 171 -11.30 3.13 -10.83
CA ARG A 171 -12.26 4.22 -10.65
C ARG A 171 -13.46 4.15 -11.62
N SER A 172 -13.35 3.39 -12.71
CA SER A 172 -14.38 3.27 -13.74
C SER A 172 -15.29 2.06 -13.49
N ASP A 173 -16.55 2.36 -13.16
CA ASP A 173 -17.75 1.53 -13.14
C ASP A 173 -17.82 0.23 -12.31
N SER A 174 -19.04 0.01 -11.83
CA SER A 174 -19.59 -1.01 -10.94
C SER A 174 -19.35 -2.49 -11.33
N THR A 175 -18.60 -2.76 -12.41
CA THR A 175 -18.41 -4.10 -12.98
C THR A 175 -16.95 -4.52 -13.13
N GLY A 176 -15.98 -3.58 -13.12
CA GLY A 176 -14.58 -3.86 -13.47
C GLY A 176 -13.64 -3.79 -12.28
N GLY A 177 -13.40 -4.89 -11.57
CA GLY A 177 -12.45 -4.90 -10.47
C GLY A 177 -12.33 -6.27 -9.83
N ASP A 178 -11.11 -6.64 -9.49
CA ASP A 178 -10.80 -7.97 -8.99
C ASP A 178 -10.57 -7.96 -7.47
N ALA A 179 -11.46 -8.62 -6.72
CA ALA A 179 -11.41 -8.64 -5.26
C ALA A 179 -10.09 -9.23 -4.71
N ASN A 180 -9.54 -10.23 -5.40
CA ASN A 180 -8.28 -10.86 -5.00
C ASN A 180 -7.09 -9.92 -5.18
N LEU A 181 -7.01 -9.22 -6.31
CA LEU A 181 -5.99 -8.21 -6.55
C LEU A 181 -6.12 -7.06 -5.55
N ALA A 182 -7.34 -6.57 -5.30
CA ALA A 182 -7.58 -5.55 -4.30
C ALA A 182 -7.07 -5.99 -2.92
N LYS A 183 -7.45 -7.19 -2.47
CA LYS A 183 -6.98 -7.78 -1.20
C LYS A 183 -5.45 -7.80 -1.11
N VAL A 184 -4.78 -8.29 -2.15
CA VAL A 184 -3.31 -8.41 -2.16
C VAL A 184 -2.65 -7.04 -2.20
N ARG A 185 -3.15 -6.08 -3.00
CA ARG A 185 -2.63 -4.71 -3.02
C ARG A 185 -2.77 -4.04 -1.65
N VAL A 186 -3.90 -4.21 -0.98
CA VAL A 186 -4.06 -3.71 0.40
C VAL A 186 -3.04 -4.38 1.33
N SER A 187 -2.78 -5.69 1.19
CA SER A 187 -1.72 -6.35 1.96
C SER A 187 -0.33 -5.77 1.70
N ALA A 188 0.02 -5.49 0.44
CA ALA A 188 1.29 -4.86 0.09
C ALA A 188 1.39 -3.46 0.70
N LEU A 189 0.34 -2.65 0.55
CA LEU A 189 0.27 -1.32 1.16
C LEU A 189 0.40 -1.38 2.68
N SER A 190 -0.23 -2.34 3.34
CA SER A 190 -0.13 -2.49 4.80
C SER A 190 1.30 -2.74 5.29
N GLY A 191 2.17 -3.34 4.46
CA GLY A 191 3.60 -3.49 4.76
C GLY A 191 4.39 -2.22 4.44
N LEU A 192 4.15 -1.65 3.26
CA LEU A 192 4.83 -0.44 2.78
C LEU A 192 4.57 0.79 3.67
N LEU A 193 3.34 0.98 4.16
CA LEU A 193 2.95 2.13 4.98
C LEU A 193 3.59 2.14 6.37
N ARG A 194 4.30 1.08 6.77
CA ARG A 194 5.14 1.13 7.98
C ARG A 194 6.32 2.08 7.79
N SER A 195 6.75 2.34 6.55
CA SER A 195 7.72 3.38 6.22
C SER A 195 7.08 4.76 6.30
N ALA A 196 7.69 5.68 7.06
CA ALA A 196 7.19 7.04 7.21
C ALA A 196 7.19 7.80 5.87
N ALA A 197 8.25 7.66 5.07
CA ALA A 197 8.37 8.33 3.77
C ALA A 197 7.28 7.88 2.77
N ILE A 198 7.00 6.58 2.72
CA ILE A 198 5.95 6.03 1.86
C ILE A 198 4.57 6.46 2.37
N ARG A 199 4.36 6.44 3.69
CA ARG A 199 3.10 6.83 4.33
C ARG A 199 2.77 8.30 4.12
N GLU A 200 3.75 9.19 4.19
CA GLU A 200 3.58 10.60 3.85
C GLU A 200 3.11 10.78 2.39
N THR A 201 3.77 10.08 1.47
CA THR A 201 3.40 10.11 0.03
C THR A 201 1.98 9.57 -0.19
N PHE A 202 1.60 8.52 0.56
CA PHE A 202 0.26 7.94 0.54
C PHE A 202 -0.81 8.92 1.00
N LEU A 203 -0.59 9.59 2.15
CA LEU A 203 -1.53 10.57 2.68
C LEU A 203 -1.67 11.77 1.73
N ALA A 204 -0.56 12.27 1.18
CA ALA A 204 -0.56 13.36 0.21
C ALA A 204 -1.24 13.00 -1.12
N GLY A 205 -1.30 11.72 -1.48
CA GLY A 205 -1.87 11.20 -2.73
C GLY A 205 -3.33 10.74 -2.66
N ASP A 206 -4.10 11.24 -1.69
CA ASP A 206 -5.48 10.81 -1.38
C ASP A 206 -5.58 9.30 -1.08
N GLY A 207 -4.53 8.71 -0.50
CA GLY A 207 -4.46 7.27 -0.24
C GLY A 207 -5.63 6.78 0.63
N MET A 208 -6.06 7.58 1.60
CA MET A 208 -7.21 7.25 2.44
C MET A 208 -8.52 7.24 1.66
N ASP A 209 -8.71 8.08 0.64
CA ASP A 209 -9.90 8.01 -0.22
C ASP A 209 -9.94 6.67 -0.96
N ARG A 210 -8.78 6.18 -1.43
CA ARG A 210 -8.66 4.89 -2.13
C ARG A 210 -8.93 3.70 -1.22
N VAL A 211 -8.56 3.77 0.05
CA VAL A 211 -8.93 2.74 1.03
C VAL A 211 -10.42 2.78 1.32
N LEU A 212 -11.00 3.97 1.41
CA LEU A 212 -12.44 4.16 1.62
C LEU A 212 -13.27 3.65 0.44
N GLU A 213 -12.78 3.82 -0.80
CA GLU A 213 -13.34 3.20 -2.02
C GLU A 213 -13.45 1.66 -1.89
N VAL A 214 -12.46 1.00 -1.29
CA VAL A 214 -12.51 -0.46 -1.05
C VAL A 214 -13.54 -0.80 0.01
N LEU A 215 -13.54 -0.07 1.14
CA LEU A 215 -14.42 -0.31 2.28
C LEU A 215 -15.91 -0.14 1.93
N THR A 216 -16.20 0.84 1.08
CA THR A 216 -17.57 1.30 0.80
C THR A 216 -18.07 0.92 -0.58
N GLY A 217 -17.17 0.55 -1.50
CA GLY A 217 -17.51 0.04 -2.82
C GLY A 217 -18.04 -1.39 -2.77
N ARG A 218 -18.86 -1.76 -3.77
CA ARG A 218 -19.28 -3.15 -4.05
C ARG A 218 -19.88 -3.86 -2.83
N ARG A 219 -20.63 -3.12 -2.03
CA ARG A 219 -21.29 -3.64 -0.83
C ARG A 219 -22.33 -4.70 -1.19
N GLY A 220 -22.37 -5.77 -0.40
CA GLY A 220 -23.20 -6.94 -0.66
C GLY A 220 -22.51 -8.01 -1.52
N ALA A 221 -21.34 -7.71 -2.11
CA ALA A 221 -20.50 -8.69 -2.81
C ALA A 221 -19.59 -9.41 -1.80
N ALA A 222 -19.93 -10.66 -1.47
CA ALA A 222 -19.26 -11.45 -0.43
C ALA A 222 -17.76 -11.68 -0.73
N GLU A 223 -17.40 -11.79 -2.01
CA GLU A 223 -16.02 -11.95 -2.47
C GLU A 223 -15.13 -10.75 -2.14
N TRP A 224 -15.71 -9.58 -1.86
CA TRP A 224 -14.99 -8.37 -1.45
C TRP A 224 -14.77 -8.25 0.05
N GLU A 225 -15.40 -9.09 0.89
CA GLU A 225 -15.21 -9.02 2.35
C GLU A 225 -13.75 -9.21 2.78
N PRO A 226 -12.96 -10.15 2.22
CA PRO A 226 -11.55 -10.27 2.56
C PRO A 226 -10.74 -8.99 2.26
N ALA A 227 -11.04 -8.31 1.15
CA ALA A 227 -10.39 -7.05 0.79
C ALA A 227 -10.79 -5.92 1.73
N ARG A 228 -12.08 -5.82 2.08
CA ARG A 228 -12.62 -4.83 3.03
C ARG A 228 -12.05 -5.02 4.43
N ARG A 229 -12.01 -6.25 4.93
CA ARG A 229 -11.36 -6.59 6.20
C ARG A 229 -9.90 -6.18 6.19
N ARG A 230 -9.16 -6.51 5.12
CA ARG A 230 -7.74 -6.13 5.02
C ARG A 230 -7.57 -4.61 4.98
N ALA A 231 -8.48 -3.89 4.33
CA ALA A 231 -8.47 -2.43 4.27
C ALA A 231 -8.72 -1.80 5.65
N GLY A 232 -9.68 -2.34 6.41
CA GLY A 232 -9.91 -1.90 7.79
C GLY A 232 -8.70 -2.16 8.68
N LEU A 233 -8.08 -3.34 8.58
CA LEU A 233 -6.86 -3.67 9.32
C LEU A 233 -5.68 -2.78 8.93
N LEU A 234 -5.51 -2.46 7.64
CA LEU A 234 -4.48 -1.52 7.19
C LEU A 234 -4.61 -0.17 7.92
N VAL A 235 -5.84 0.35 8.03
CA VAL A 235 -6.09 1.64 8.70
C VAL A 235 -5.78 1.55 10.18
N MET A 236 -6.24 0.49 10.84
CA MET A 236 -5.98 0.29 12.27
C MET A 236 -4.47 0.17 12.55
N ASP A 237 -3.79 -0.70 11.81
CA ASP A 237 -2.38 -1.05 12.06
C ASP A 237 -1.41 0.11 11.78
N ASN A 238 -1.72 0.99 10.83
CA ASN A 238 -0.81 2.05 10.39
C ASN A 238 -1.15 3.44 10.92
N PHE A 239 -2.39 3.68 11.35
CA PHE A 239 -2.83 5.04 11.72
C PHE A 239 -3.55 5.13 13.08
N LEU A 240 -4.14 4.05 13.60
CA LEU A 240 -4.99 4.14 14.80
C LEU A 240 -4.46 3.39 16.02
N ASP A 241 -3.64 2.34 15.82
CA ASP A 241 -3.12 1.49 16.89
C ASP A 241 -1.59 1.58 17.02
N GLU A 242 -1.13 2.29 18.04
CA GLU A 242 0.29 2.44 18.35
C GLU A 242 0.97 1.09 18.63
N ASN A 243 0.25 0.12 19.22
CA ASN A 243 0.82 -1.20 19.49
C ASN A 243 1.11 -1.99 18.21
N MET A 244 0.47 -1.63 17.11
CA MET A 244 0.68 -2.24 15.79
C MET A 244 1.70 -1.47 14.94
N GLY A 245 2.23 -0.35 15.46
CA GLY A 245 3.24 0.48 14.84
C GLY A 245 2.72 1.79 14.24
N ALA A 246 1.47 2.20 14.53
CA ALA A 246 0.94 3.46 14.06
C ALA A 246 1.63 4.66 14.71
N THR A 247 1.99 5.65 13.91
CA THR A 247 2.38 6.98 14.41
C THR A 247 1.11 7.82 14.55
N LEU A 248 0.70 8.06 15.80
CA LEU A 248 -0.54 8.74 16.11
C LEU A 248 -0.48 10.22 15.69
N GLY A 249 -1.62 10.76 15.25
CA GLY A 249 -1.74 12.17 14.86
C GLY A 249 -1.34 12.48 13.41
N GLU A 250 -0.95 11.48 12.60
CA GLU A 250 -0.77 11.69 11.16
C GLU A 250 -2.10 11.65 10.38
N TRP A 251 -3.07 10.88 10.87
CA TRP A 251 -4.43 10.78 10.37
C TRP A 251 -5.33 10.20 11.49
N PRO A 252 -6.61 10.59 11.65
CA PRO A 252 -7.40 11.52 10.82
C PRO A 252 -7.10 13.00 11.08
N ALA A 253 -6.30 13.33 12.09
CA ALA A 253 -6.18 14.67 12.60
C ALA A 253 -4.79 15.30 12.42
N THR A 254 -4.72 16.23 11.47
CA THR A 254 -3.65 17.23 11.21
C THR A 254 -2.44 16.82 10.34
N LYS A 255 -1.94 17.83 9.59
CA LYS A 255 -0.97 17.82 8.48
C LYS A 255 -1.13 16.69 7.44
N GLY A 256 -2.30 16.62 6.80
CA GLY A 256 -2.51 15.79 5.61
C GLY A 256 -3.92 15.17 5.53
N GLY A 257 -4.58 14.98 6.66
CA GLY A 257 -5.98 14.54 6.73
C GLY A 257 -6.98 15.65 6.36
N ARG A 258 -8.08 15.28 5.68
CA ARG A 258 -9.21 16.19 5.44
C ARG A 258 -10.05 16.32 6.71
N GLN A 259 -10.54 17.53 6.96
CA GLN A 259 -11.52 17.77 8.03
C GLN A 259 -12.76 16.89 7.82
N GLN A 260 -13.22 16.24 8.89
CA GLN A 260 -14.45 15.45 8.84
C GLN A 260 -15.64 16.37 8.51
N LEU A 261 -16.45 15.94 7.56
CA LEU A 261 -17.68 16.59 7.13
C LEU A 261 -18.82 16.17 8.05
N ALA A 262 -19.85 17.00 8.11
CA ALA A 262 -21.07 16.64 8.81
C ALA A 262 -21.74 15.42 8.17
N ASP A 263 -22.31 14.55 9.00
CA ASP A 263 -23.01 13.33 8.59
C ASP A 263 -24.04 13.56 7.47
N ALA A 264 -24.78 14.66 7.53
CA ALA A 264 -25.79 15.02 6.53
C ALA A 264 -25.18 15.25 5.13
N VAL A 265 -23.99 15.86 5.06
CA VAL A 265 -23.27 16.08 3.80
C VAL A 265 -22.80 14.75 3.21
N CYS A 266 -22.32 13.85 4.07
CA CYS A 266 -21.88 12.52 3.64
C CYS A 266 -23.04 11.65 3.14
N GLU A 267 -24.19 11.76 3.79
CA GLU A 267 -25.41 11.09 3.37
C GLU A 267 -25.92 11.62 2.02
N GLU A 268 -25.94 12.95 1.83
CA GLU A 268 -26.31 13.58 0.56
C GLU A 268 -25.38 13.18 -0.58
N LYS A 269 -24.06 13.21 -0.36
CA LYS A 269 -23.06 12.77 -1.34
C LYS A 269 -23.30 11.32 -1.76
N LYS A 270 -23.53 10.42 -0.80
CA LYS A 270 -23.87 9.04 -1.13
C LYS A 270 -25.17 8.95 -1.94
N ALA A 271 -26.22 9.66 -1.53
CA ALA A 271 -27.52 9.63 -2.22
C ALA A 271 -27.43 10.16 -3.66
N ALA A 272 -26.57 11.15 -3.89
CA ALA A 272 -26.27 11.69 -5.21
C ALA A 272 -25.38 10.76 -6.07
N GLY A 273 -24.94 9.62 -5.54
CA GLY A 273 -23.97 8.75 -6.21
C GLY A 273 -22.60 9.41 -6.40
N ALA A 274 -22.30 10.46 -5.63
CA ALA A 274 -20.97 11.05 -5.63
C ALA A 274 -19.98 10.00 -5.11
N GLY A 275 -18.78 9.99 -5.69
CA GLY A 275 -17.69 9.14 -5.24
C GLY A 275 -17.36 9.38 -3.76
N VAL A 276 -16.52 8.51 -3.22
CA VAL A 276 -16.17 8.55 -1.81
C VAL A 276 -15.26 9.74 -1.51
N ASP A 277 -15.50 10.39 -0.37
CA ASP A 277 -14.75 11.56 0.09
C ASP A 277 -14.09 11.24 1.43
N GLY A 278 -12.78 11.49 1.54
CA GLY A 278 -12.04 11.36 2.80
C GLY A 278 -12.59 12.20 3.95
N GLY A 279 -13.38 13.24 3.68
CA GLY A 279 -14.13 13.95 4.72
C GLY A 279 -15.23 13.11 5.38
N CYS A 280 -15.59 11.95 4.85
CA CYS A 280 -16.71 11.13 5.32
C CYS A 280 -16.29 9.82 6.03
N TRP A 281 -15.04 9.72 6.46
CA TRP A 281 -14.50 8.51 7.08
C TRP A 281 -15.26 8.09 8.34
N ASP A 282 -15.52 9.01 9.26
CA ASP A 282 -16.25 8.71 10.50
C ASP A 282 -17.66 8.19 10.20
N TRP A 283 -18.35 8.85 9.26
CA TRP A 283 -19.69 8.47 8.83
C TRP A 283 -19.72 7.05 8.24
N TRP A 284 -18.77 6.73 7.37
CA TRP A 284 -18.67 5.40 6.73
C TRP A 284 -18.27 4.30 7.72
N ALA A 285 -17.31 4.57 8.60
CA ALA A 285 -16.86 3.61 9.62
C ALA A 285 -18.01 3.26 10.57
N ARG A 286 -18.74 4.27 11.08
CA ARG A 286 -19.93 4.06 11.92
C ARG A 286 -20.98 3.23 11.18
N ARG A 287 -21.27 3.57 9.93
CA ARG A 287 -22.24 2.85 9.11
C ARG A 287 -21.88 1.38 8.93
N LEU A 288 -20.61 1.08 8.62
CA LEU A 288 -20.11 -0.29 8.49
C LEU A 288 -20.16 -1.06 9.82
N ALA A 289 -19.95 -0.39 10.95
CA ALA A 289 -20.11 -1.00 12.28
C ALA A 289 -21.58 -1.33 12.56
N ASP A 290 -22.49 -0.41 12.29
CA ASP A 290 -23.93 -0.58 12.53
C ASP A 290 -24.53 -1.72 11.69
N GLU A 291 -24.13 -1.81 10.42
CA GLU A 291 -24.59 -2.85 9.49
C GLU A 291 -24.13 -4.25 9.90
N ASN A 292 -22.98 -4.36 10.58
CA ASN A 292 -22.42 -5.63 11.04
C ASN A 292 -22.57 -5.82 12.56
N ARG A 293 -23.39 -5.02 13.23
CA ARG A 293 -23.53 -5.04 14.71
C ARG A 293 -23.98 -6.39 15.28
N LYS A 294 -24.63 -7.23 14.47
CA LYS A 294 -25.08 -8.58 14.86
C LYS A 294 -23.94 -9.59 14.84
N GLU A 295 -22.84 -9.30 14.15
CA GLU A 295 -21.67 -10.16 14.05
C GLU A 295 -20.68 -9.81 15.16
N LYS A 296 -20.68 -10.62 16.23
CA LYS A 296 -19.80 -10.39 17.38
C LYS A 296 -18.33 -10.48 16.95
N GLY A 297 -17.56 -9.43 17.23
CA GLY A 297 -16.14 -9.37 16.89
C GLY A 297 -15.87 -9.04 15.42
N HIS A 298 -16.85 -8.51 14.69
CA HIS A 298 -16.60 -8.01 13.34
C HIS A 298 -15.64 -6.81 13.37
N TRP A 299 -14.65 -6.82 12.47
CA TRP A 299 -13.55 -5.84 12.42
C TRP A 299 -14.01 -4.38 12.27
N SER A 300 -15.19 -4.15 11.67
CA SER A 300 -15.73 -2.81 11.50
C SER A 300 -16.12 -2.13 12.82
N GLY A 301 -16.47 -2.91 13.85
CA GLY A 301 -16.74 -2.38 15.18
C GLY A 301 -15.49 -1.78 15.82
N GLU A 302 -14.38 -2.53 15.81
CA GLU A 302 -13.09 -2.07 16.34
C GLU A 302 -12.54 -0.88 15.55
N LEU A 303 -12.63 -0.92 14.22
CA LEU A 303 -12.24 0.20 13.36
C LEU A 303 -12.97 1.49 13.74
N TRP A 304 -14.30 1.42 13.91
CA TRP A 304 -15.09 2.59 14.31
C TRP A 304 -14.71 3.08 15.71
N GLU A 305 -14.53 2.18 16.67
CA GLU A 305 -14.17 2.55 18.04
C GLU A 305 -12.82 3.29 18.10
N LYS A 306 -11.78 2.74 17.46
CA LYS A 306 -10.45 3.34 17.41
C LYS A 306 -10.46 4.68 16.64
N LEU A 307 -11.17 4.74 15.52
CA LEU A 307 -11.28 5.99 14.74
C LEU A 307 -11.92 7.10 15.57
N ARG A 308 -13.06 6.81 16.20
CA ARG A 308 -13.80 7.75 17.04
C ARG A 308 -12.97 8.22 18.25
N GLU A 309 -12.19 7.33 18.85
CA GLU A 309 -11.27 7.69 19.93
C GLU A 309 -10.25 8.72 19.44
N ARG A 310 -9.59 8.46 18.31
CA ARG A 310 -8.59 9.37 17.73
C ARG A 310 -9.17 10.72 17.31
N THR A 311 -10.34 10.75 16.69
CA THR A 311 -11.00 12.02 16.33
C THR A 311 -11.28 12.87 17.59
N ARG A 312 -11.74 12.26 18.68
CA ARG A 312 -11.99 12.98 19.94
C ARG A 312 -10.72 13.48 20.62
N GLU A 313 -9.65 12.71 20.58
CA GLU A 313 -8.36 13.12 21.13
C GLU A 313 -7.82 14.33 20.38
N ALA A 314 -7.87 14.30 19.06
CA ALA A 314 -7.48 15.40 18.21
C ALA A 314 -8.29 16.69 18.45
N GLU A 315 -9.61 16.58 18.57
CA GLU A 315 -10.47 17.72 18.90
C GLU A 315 -10.08 18.34 20.26
N ARG A 316 -9.73 17.49 21.23
CA ARG A 316 -9.28 17.95 22.56
C ARG A 316 -7.91 18.62 22.50
N GLU A 317 -6.99 18.11 21.69
CA GLU A 317 -5.66 18.71 21.49
C GLU A 317 -5.77 20.06 20.80
N GLN A 318 -6.57 20.16 19.74
CA GLN A 318 -6.84 21.43 19.07
C GLN A 318 -7.47 22.45 20.02
N ALA A 319 -8.48 22.04 20.80
CA ALA A 319 -9.13 22.92 21.78
C ALA A 319 -8.22 23.32 22.95
N ARG A 320 -7.12 22.60 23.22
CA ARG A 320 -6.09 23.01 24.16
C ARG A 320 -5.15 24.03 23.54
N ALA A 321 -4.68 23.78 22.31
CA ALA A 321 -3.82 24.69 21.58
C ALA A 321 -4.48 26.07 21.38
N ASP A 322 -5.78 26.10 21.05
CA ASP A 322 -6.54 27.33 20.85
C ASP A 322 -6.73 28.16 22.15
N LYS A 323 -6.51 27.56 23.33
CA LYS A 323 -6.61 28.25 24.63
C LYS A 323 -5.27 28.81 25.14
N GLU A 324 -4.16 28.38 24.54
CA GLU A 324 -2.80 28.83 24.89
C GLU A 324 -2.30 29.99 24.01
N LEU A 325 -3.10 30.38 23.01
CA LEU A 325 -2.94 31.54 22.12
C LEU A 325 -3.80 32.74 22.58
#